data_AF-A0A7K3B217-F1
#
_entry.id   AF-A0A7K3B217-F1
#
_cell.length_a   1.000
_cell.length_b   1.000
_cell.length_c   1.000
_cell.angle_alpha   90.00
_cell.angle_beta   90.00
_cell.angle_gamma   90.00
#
_symmetry.space_group_name_H-M   'P 1'
#
loop_
_entity.id
_entity.type
_entity.pdbx_description
1 polymer ?
#
loop_
_entity_poly.entity_id
_entity_poly.type
_entity_poly.pdbx_seq_one_letter_code
_entity_poly.pdbx_strand_id
1 'polypeptide(L)'
;MGDVLAGSNAVWEFDADAVLIRYERGMRNSKLLQTLGRRRVPYEALAGVELGPGRRGTVVLRALPRRGADPLMEAAKGQLKEAADPYRLVLPAERELLAEYYAEELLSAIGAAGGGSDAEPAPRHLVEVPSAPQSFKAYDGKASFDGETVSFRWFWTGASTAKWKAGDQHFPVAELSGVDWRSPEMLGGHLRLLPRDADGHHADNPDDDPATVVFGLGYGLVHESLPLAAAVVAAVQRAARTRPALDRDGYSRAADVDDMSG
;
A
#
# COMPACT_ATOMS: atom_id res chain seq x y z
N MET A 1 24.69 -7.56 11.06
CA MET A 1 24.34 -8.62 12.01
C MET A 1 23.65 -9.72 11.21
N GLY A 2 23.56 -10.96 11.67
CA GLY A 2 22.93 -12.08 10.94
C GLY A 2 21.87 -12.75 11.81
N ASP A 3 21.30 -11.97 12.72
CA ASP A 3 20.57 -12.47 13.87
C ASP A 3 19.10 -12.70 13.51
N VAL A 4 18.51 -13.70 14.15
CA VAL A 4 17.18 -14.21 13.79
C VAL A 4 16.28 -14.20 15.02
N LEU A 5 15.14 -13.53 14.91
CA LEU A 5 14.08 -13.51 15.91
C LEU A 5 12.83 -14.20 15.36
N ALA A 6 12.60 -15.43 15.81
CA ALA A 6 11.47 -16.24 15.40
C ALA A 6 10.27 -16.03 16.34
N GLY A 7 9.13 -15.64 15.77
CA GLY A 7 7.84 -15.52 16.43
C GLY A 7 6.82 -16.49 15.84
N SER A 8 5.62 -16.49 16.43
CA SER A 8 4.54 -17.41 16.05
C SER A 8 3.89 -17.11 14.69
N ASN A 9 4.10 -15.90 14.16
CA ASN A 9 3.51 -15.44 12.90
C ASN A 9 4.54 -15.10 11.82
N ALA A 10 5.79 -14.84 12.20
CA ALA A 10 6.86 -14.46 11.29
C ALA A 10 8.24 -14.74 11.91
N VAL A 11 9.26 -14.70 11.07
CA VAL A 11 10.66 -14.69 11.47
C VAL A 11 11.29 -13.41 10.95
N TRP A 12 11.97 -12.67 11.81
CA TRP A 12 12.73 -11.49 11.45
C TRP A 12 14.21 -11.82 11.41
N GLU A 13 14.88 -11.39 10.35
CA GLU A 13 16.33 -11.45 10.21
C GLU A 13 16.87 -10.04 10.09
N PHE A 14 17.86 -9.72 10.90
CA PHE A 14 18.44 -8.38 10.97
C PHE A 14 19.72 -8.34 10.14
N ASP A 15 19.63 -7.80 8.93
CA ASP A 15 20.79 -7.55 8.08
C ASP A 15 21.48 -6.23 8.47
N ALA A 16 22.53 -5.85 7.74
CA ALA A 16 23.28 -4.61 7.97
C ALA A 16 22.46 -3.33 7.66
N ASP A 17 21.54 -3.39 6.71
CA ASP A 17 20.82 -2.22 6.14
C ASP A 17 19.28 -2.37 6.16
N ALA A 18 18.77 -3.53 6.57
CA ALA A 18 17.34 -3.83 6.56
C ALA A 18 16.97 -4.95 7.54
N VAL A 19 15.69 -5.03 7.86
CA VAL A 19 15.09 -6.23 8.44
C VAL A 19 14.37 -7.03 7.35
N LEU A 20 14.69 -8.32 7.23
CA LEU A 20 13.98 -9.27 6.39
C LEU A 20 12.93 -9.99 7.21
N ILE A 21 11.66 -9.77 6.88
CA ILE A 21 10.50 -10.39 7.51
C ILE A 21 10.05 -11.56 6.64
N ARG A 22 10.07 -12.78 7.18
CA ARG A 22 9.51 -13.96 6.52
C ARG A 22 8.24 -14.39 7.23
N TYR A 23 7.14 -14.51 6.50
CA TYR A 23 5.89 -14.99 7.07
C TYR A 23 5.85 -16.51 6.99
N GLU A 24 5.78 -17.17 8.14
CA GLU A 24 5.74 -18.63 8.17
C GLU A 24 4.44 -19.14 7.52
N ARG A 25 4.52 -20.30 6.85
CA ARG A 25 3.33 -20.94 6.29
C ARG A 25 2.63 -21.73 7.39
N GLY A 26 1.49 -21.25 7.86
CA GLY A 26 0.67 -21.96 8.84
C GLY A 26 -0.77 -21.47 8.85
N MET A 27 -1.71 -22.35 9.23
CA MET A 27 -3.16 -22.06 9.25
C MET A 27 -3.54 -20.83 10.12
N ARG A 28 -2.66 -20.41 11.03
CA ARG A 28 -2.89 -19.29 11.94
C ARG A 28 -2.49 -17.93 11.36
N ASN A 29 -1.74 -17.90 10.27
CA ASN A 29 -1.31 -16.65 9.65
C ASN A 29 -2.38 -16.09 8.74
N SER A 30 -2.57 -14.77 8.79
CA SER A 30 -3.45 -14.06 7.86
C SER A 30 -3.07 -14.41 6.42
N LYS A 31 -4.07 -14.66 5.57
CA LYS A 31 -3.86 -14.93 4.14
C LYS A 31 -3.07 -13.80 3.48
N LEU A 32 -3.19 -12.56 3.94
CA LEU A 32 -2.40 -11.44 3.42
C LEU A 32 -0.90 -11.68 3.64
N LEU A 33 -0.51 -12.04 4.87
CA LEU A 33 0.90 -12.32 5.18
C LEU A 33 1.43 -13.51 4.38
N GLN A 34 0.60 -14.53 4.16
CA GLN A 34 0.95 -15.66 3.28
C GLN A 34 1.15 -15.22 1.83
N THR A 35 0.28 -14.36 1.29
CA THR A 35 0.43 -13.78 -0.06
C THR A 35 1.70 -12.95 -0.17
N LEU A 36 2.04 -12.16 0.85
CA LEU A 36 3.27 -11.36 0.86
C LEU A 36 4.51 -12.26 0.92
N GLY A 37 4.47 -13.36 1.67
CA GLY A 37 5.52 -14.38 1.77
C GLY A 37 6.78 -13.92 2.51
N ARG A 38 7.45 -12.89 1.98
CA ARG A 38 8.60 -12.22 2.61
C ARG A 38 8.59 -10.72 2.29
N ARG A 39 9.18 -9.91 3.17
CA ARG A 39 9.39 -8.47 2.96
C ARG A 39 10.78 -8.08 3.42
N ARG A 40 11.55 -7.49 2.52
CA ARG A 40 12.77 -6.78 2.89
C ARG A 40 12.41 -5.33 3.19
N VAL A 41 12.72 -4.87 4.39
CA VAL A 41 12.39 -3.52 4.85
C VAL A 41 13.68 -2.80 5.22
N PRO A 42 14.19 -1.90 4.36
CA PRO A 42 15.34 -1.05 4.69
C PRO A 42 15.11 -0.28 5.98
N TYR A 43 16.15 -0.08 6.80
CA TYR A 43 15.99 0.70 8.04
C TYR A 43 15.58 2.15 7.78
N GLU A 44 15.99 2.74 6.65
CA GLU A 44 15.52 4.07 6.18
C GLU A 44 14.01 4.13 5.88
N ALA A 45 13.36 2.97 5.70
CA ALA A 45 11.92 2.84 5.49
C ALA A 45 11.11 2.78 6.79
N LEU A 46 11.77 2.84 7.95
CA LEU A 46 11.13 2.76 9.26
C LEU A 46 11.25 4.09 10.02
N ALA A 47 10.19 4.43 10.75
CA ALA A 47 10.10 5.57 11.64
C ALA A 47 10.35 5.19 13.11
N GLY A 48 10.28 3.91 13.47
CA GLY A 48 10.48 3.50 14.86
C GLY A 48 10.03 2.08 15.13
N VAL A 49 9.90 1.77 16.42
CA VAL A 49 9.54 0.46 16.94
C VAL A 49 8.63 0.64 18.15
N GLU A 50 7.62 -0.22 18.27
CA GLU A 50 6.76 -0.34 19.44
C GLU A 50 6.94 -1.75 20.04
N LEU A 51 7.03 -1.82 21.36
CA LEU A 51 6.97 -3.06 22.11
C LEU A 51 5.77 -2.99 23.06
N GLY A 52 4.97 -4.05 23.12
CA GLY A 52 3.83 -4.07 24.03
C GLY A 52 3.20 -5.45 24.20
N PRO A 53 2.26 -5.58 25.14
CA PRO A 53 1.58 -6.84 25.41
C PRO A 53 0.73 -7.27 24.21
N GLY A 54 0.79 -8.56 23.90
CA GLY A 54 -0.04 -9.23 22.92
C GLY A 54 -1.22 -9.98 23.53
N ARG A 55 -1.86 -10.83 22.72
CA ARG A 55 -2.96 -11.69 23.18
C ARG A 55 -2.42 -12.97 23.81
N ARG A 56 -3.14 -13.53 24.79
CA ARG A 56 -2.84 -14.86 25.38
C ARG A 56 -1.41 -14.98 25.94
N GLY A 57 -0.94 -13.95 26.67
CA GLY A 57 0.40 -13.97 27.26
C GLY A 57 1.52 -13.96 26.22
N THR A 58 1.35 -13.18 25.16
CA THR A 58 2.41 -12.93 24.16
C THR A 58 2.92 -11.51 24.33
N VAL A 59 4.10 -11.23 23.78
CA VAL A 59 4.64 -9.89 23.60
C VAL A 59 4.73 -9.62 22.09
N VAL A 60 4.50 -8.37 21.70
CA VAL A 60 4.52 -7.97 20.29
C VAL A 60 5.57 -6.89 20.07
N LEU A 61 6.53 -7.21 19.21
CA LEU A 61 7.47 -6.26 18.64
C LEU A 61 6.89 -5.79 17.29
N ARG A 62 6.71 -4.48 17.12
CA ARG A 62 6.12 -3.89 15.92
C ARG A 62 7.04 -2.82 15.34
N ALA A 63 7.45 -2.98 14.09
CA ALA A 63 8.17 -1.94 13.37
C ALA A 63 7.18 -0.92 12.80
N LEU A 64 7.55 0.35 12.81
CA LEU A 64 6.70 1.44 12.32
C LEU A 64 7.20 1.88 10.94
N PRO A 65 6.45 1.63 9.85
CA PRO A 65 6.85 2.12 8.53
C PRO A 65 6.81 3.65 8.48
N ARG A 66 7.84 4.24 7.89
CA ARG A 66 7.91 5.67 7.59
C ARG A 66 6.86 6.03 6.54
N ARG A 67 6.23 7.19 6.69
CA ARG A 67 5.21 7.68 5.74
C ARG A 67 5.77 7.69 4.31
N GLY A 68 5.04 7.12 3.36
CA GLY A 68 5.42 7.06 1.94
C GLY A 68 6.48 6.00 1.59
N ALA A 69 6.98 5.23 2.58
CA ALA A 69 8.00 4.21 2.33
C ALA A 69 7.42 2.88 1.84
N ASP A 70 6.22 2.52 2.29
CA ASP A 70 5.57 1.25 1.93
C ASP A 70 4.24 1.49 1.17
N PRO A 71 4.16 1.12 -0.12
CA PRO A 71 2.93 1.28 -0.91
C PRO A 71 1.76 0.45 -0.36
N LEU A 72 2.02 -0.68 0.30
CA LEU A 72 0.98 -1.52 0.91
C LEU A 72 0.31 -0.80 2.08
N MET A 73 1.11 -0.17 2.94
CA MET A 73 0.61 0.58 4.09
C MET A 73 -0.05 1.89 3.67
N GLU A 74 0.49 2.54 2.64
CA GLU A 74 -0.11 3.72 2.02
C GLU A 74 -1.49 3.41 1.43
N ALA A 75 -1.62 2.32 0.66
CA ALA A 75 -2.91 1.88 0.12
C ALA A 75 -3.90 1.48 1.23
N ALA A 76 -3.42 0.82 2.28
CA ALA A 76 -4.27 0.36 3.38
C ALA A 76 -4.83 1.50 4.25
N LYS A 77 -4.15 2.64 4.34
CA LYS A 77 -4.55 3.82 5.15
C LYS A 77 -4.99 3.46 6.58
N GLY A 78 -4.30 2.52 7.23
CA GLY A 78 -4.59 2.10 8.61
C GLY A 78 -5.82 1.20 8.79
N GLN A 79 -6.46 0.72 7.71
CA GLN A 79 -7.66 -0.12 7.79
C GLN A 79 -7.37 -1.61 8.05
N LEU A 80 -6.10 -2.01 8.16
CA LEU A 80 -5.71 -3.40 8.42
C LEU A 80 -5.97 -3.77 9.88
N LYS A 81 -6.55 -4.96 10.09
CA LYS A 81 -6.58 -5.59 11.41
C LYS A 81 -5.17 -5.94 11.86
N GLU A 82 -4.95 -5.93 13.17
CA GLU A 82 -3.71 -6.34 13.82
C GLU A 82 -3.11 -7.67 13.29
N ALA A 83 -3.96 -8.66 13.02
CA ALA A 83 -3.52 -9.99 12.55
C ALA A 83 -3.02 -9.98 11.09
N ALA A 84 -3.32 -8.91 10.34
CA ALA A 84 -2.89 -8.71 8.97
C ALA A 84 -1.78 -7.65 8.85
N ASP A 85 -1.35 -7.04 9.95
CA ASP A 85 -0.24 -6.07 9.95
C ASP A 85 1.09 -6.80 9.63
N PRO A 86 1.76 -6.47 8.50
CA PRO A 86 3.00 -7.12 8.08
C PRO A 86 4.22 -6.78 8.95
N TYR A 87 4.12 -5.77 9.80
CA TYR A 87 5.21 -5.27 10.64
C TYR A 87 5.15 -5.75 12.09
N ARG A 88 4.28 -6.72 12.41
CA ARG A 88 4.15 -7.28 13.76
C ARG A 88 4.85 -8.63 13.88
N LEU A 89 5.64 -8.79 14.92
CA LEU A 89 6.22 -10.06 15.35
C LEU A 89 5.64 -10.44 16.72
N VAL A 90 4.98 -11.59 16.78
CA VAL A 90 4.33 -12.10 18.00
C VAL A 90 5.19 -13.16 18.64
N LEU A 91 5.71 -12.86 19.84
CA LEU A 91 6.62 -13.70 20.60
C LEU A 91 5.93 -14.24 21.86
N PRO A 92 6.31 -15.43 22.37
CA PRO A 92 5.95 -15.86 23.72
C PRO A 92 6.41 -14.85 24.78
N ALA A 93 5.65 -14.69 25.88
CA ALA A 93 6.02 -13.74 26.94
C ALA A 93 7.39 -13.99 27.56
N GLU A 94 7.88 -15.24 27.58
CA GLU A 94 9.20 -15.57 28.09
C GLU A 94 10.35 -14.95 27.27
N ARG A 95 10.04 -14.44 26.07
CA ARG A 95 10.98 -13.73 25.20
C ARG A 95 10.90 -12.21 25.30
N GLU A 96 10.22 -11.66 26.30
CA GLU A 96 10.08 -10.20 26.48
C GLU A 96 11.43 -9.47 26.54
N LEU A 97 12.36 -9.90 27.39
CA LEU A 97 13.72 -9.31 27.46
C LEU A 97 14.47 -9.37 26.12
N LEU A 98 14.27 -10.44 25.35
CA LEU A 98 14.87 -10.56 24.02
C LEU A 98 14.22 -9.59 23.03
N ALA A 99 12.90 -9.39 23.13
CA ALA A 99 12.17 -8.43 22.31
C ALA A 99 12.56 -6.98 22.64
N GLU A 100 12.79 -6.66 23.91
CA GLU A 100 13.35 -5.36 24.36
C GLU A 100 14.72 -5.10 23.74
N TYR A 101 15.63 -6.07 23.83
CA TYR A 101 16.95 -5.97 23.20
C TYR A 101 16.86 -5.67 21.70
N TYR A 102 16.07 -6.43 20.94
CA TYR A 102 15.93 -6.18 19.50
C TYR A 102 15.17 -4.89 19.18
N ALA A 103 14.30 -4.40 20.06
CA ALA A 103 13.67 -3.09 19.89
C ALA A 103 14.71 -1.97 19.95
N GLU A 104 15.64 -2.03 20.91
CA GLU A 104 16.74 -1.08 21.05
C GLU A 104 17.71 -1.14 19.86
N GLU A 105 18.12 -2.34 19.44
CA GLU A 105 18.98 -2.54 18.27
C GLU A 105 18.34 -1.98 16.98
N LEU A 106 17.05 -2.23 16.79
CA LEU A 106 16.30 -1.67 15.65
C LEU A 106 16.24 -0.15 15.71
N LEU A 107 15.92 0.44 16.86
CA LEU A 107 15.87 1.90 17.01
C LEU A 107 17.22 2.54 16.70
N SER A 108 18.31 1.93 17.16
CA SER A 108 19.69 2.33 16.84
C SER A 108 19.97 2.27 15.33
N ALA A 109 19.64 1.14 14.68
CA ALA A 109 19.85 0.95 13.25
C ALA A 109 19.01 1.90 12.38
N ILE A 110 17.76 2.16 12.78
CA ILE A 110 16.85 3.12 12.12
C ILE A 110 17.42 4.53 12.19
N GLY A 111 17.89 4.97 13.37
CA GLY A 111 18.53 6.27 13.55
C GLY A 111 19.80 6.42 12.70
N ALA A 112 20.64 5.39 12.67
CA ALA A 112 21.87 5.38 11.86
C ALA A 112 21.59 5.46 10.34
N ALA A 113 20.46 4.90 9.89
CA ALA A 113 20.06 4.91 8.48
C ALA A 113 19.32 6.20 8.04
N GLY A 114 19.17 7.19 8.93
CA GLY A 114 18.41 8.41 8.64
C GLY A 114 16.88 8.21 8.58
N GLY A 115 16.40 7.14 9.19
CA GLY A 115 14.98 6.96 9.52
C GLY A 115 14.63 7.63 10.86
N GLY A 116 13.61 7.12 11.53
CA GLY A 116 13.17 7.61 12.85
C GLY A 116 11.93 8.49 12.81
N SER A 117 11.45 8.90 13.99
CA SER A 117 10.19 9.65 14.15
C SER A 117 10.24 11.05 13.54
N ASP A 118 11.42 11.66 13.56
CA ASP A 118 11.65 13.03 13.09
C ASP A 118 12.02 13.07 11.61
N ALA A 119 12.09 11.92 10.95
CA ALA A 119 12.39 11.85 9.53
C ALA A 119 11.20 12.34 8.70
N GLU A 120 11.49 13.22 7.73
CA GLU A 120 10.53 13.66 6.69
C GLU A 120 9.85 12.45 6.02
N PRO A 121 8.70 12.58 5.32
CA PRO A 121 8.18 11.48 4.52
C PRO A 121 9.23 10.91 3.55
N ALA A 122 9.22 9.59 3.34
CA ALA A 122 10.14 8.95 2.41
C ALA A 122 9.91 9.53 1.00
N PRO A 123 10.98 9.90 0.27
CA PRO A 123 10.83 10.55 -1.03
C PRO A 123 10.19 9.59 -2.05
N ARG A 124 10.46 8.30 -1.92
CA ARG A 124 9.96 7.21 -2.77
C ARG A 124 9.53 6.04 -1.92
N HIS A 125 8.77 5.12 -2.50
CA HIS A 125 8.57 3.80 -1.93
C HIS A 125 9.91 3.05 -1.85
N LEU A 126 10.21 2.53 -0.68
CA LEU A 126 11.44 1.81 -0.33
C LEU A 126 11.18 0.32 -0.10
N VAL A 127 9.92 -0.06 0.15
CA VAL A 127 9.51 -1.44 0.37
C VAL A 127 8.82 -1.99 -0.86
N GLU A 128 9.25 -3.17 -1.30
CA GLU A 128 8.68 -3.84 -2.45
C GLU A 128 7.26 -4.36 -2.17
N VAL A 129 6.45 -4.36 -3.23
CA VAL A 129 5.12 -4.96 -3.28
C VAL A 129 5.15 -6.12 -4.28
N PRO A 130 4.22 -7.08 -4.18
CA PRO A 130 4.10 -8.15 -5.17
C PRO A 130 4.07 -7.57 -6.59
N SER A 131 4.79 -8.19 -7.51
CA SER A 131 4.89 -7.73 -8.90
C SER A 131 3.62 -8.06 -9.69
N ALA A 132 3.37 -7.32 -10.76
CA ALA A 132 2.38 -7.68 -11.76
C ALA A 132 2.82 -8.93 -12.56
N PRO A 133 1.91 -9.66 -13.24
CA PRO A 133 0.46 -9.41 -13.32
C PRO A 133 -0.29 -9.85 -12.05
N GLN A 134 -1.33 -9.10 -11.68
CA GLN A 134 -2.23 -9.41 -10.57
C GLN A 134 -3.68 -9.27 -11.01
N SER A 135 -4.58 -10.06 -10.42
CA SER A 135 -6.00 -9.88 -10.61
C SER A 135 -6.80 -10.47 -9.45
N PHE A 136 -7.98 -9.94 -9.21
CA PHE A 136 -8.91 -10.49 -8.22
C PHE A 136 -10.36 -10.32 -8.69
N LYS A 137 -11.25 -11.12 -8.11
CA LYS A 137 -12.69 -10.98 -8.34
C LYS A 137 -13.30 -10.07 -7.28
N ALA A 138 -13.91 -8.99 -7.74
CA ALA A 138 -14.82 -8.16 -6.97
C ALA A 138 -16.25 -8.72 -7.10
N TYR A 139 -17.21 -8.10 -6.41
CA TYR A 139 -18.61 -8.53 -6.48
C TYR A 139 -19.23 -8.22 -7.84
N ASP A 140 -18.93 -7.04 -8.37
CA ASP A 140 -19.47 -6.47 -9.60
C ASP A 140 -18.58 -6.72 -10.84
N GLY A 141 -17.36 -7.21 -10.66
CA GLY A 141 -16.45 -7.43 -11.77
C GLY A 141 -15.12 -8.07 -11.40
N LYS A 142 -14.21 -8.10 -12.38
CA LYS A 142 -12.83 -8.52 -12.21
C LYS A 142 -11.92 -7.32 -12.40
N ALA A 143 -11.04 -7.08 -11.42
CA ALA A 143 -9.94 -6.14 -11.53
C ALA A 143 -8.65 -6.86 -11.91
N SER A 144 -7.90 -6.31 -12.85
CA SER A 144 -6.60 -6.83 -13.30
C SER A 144 -5.59 -5.69 -13.45
N PHE A 145 -4.34 -5.96 -13.17
CA PHE A 145 -3.23 -5.03 -13.33
C PHE A 145 -2.03 -5.75 -13.93
N ASP A 146 -1.53 -5.26 -15.05
CA ASP A 146 -0.40 -5.84 -15.79
C ASP A 146 0.95 -5.14 -15.52
N GLY A 147 0.95 -4.05 -14.76
CA GLY A 147 2.13 -3.23 -14.49
C GLY A 147 2.03 -1.82 -15.06
N GLU A 148 1.18 -1.62 -16.07
CA GLU A 148 1.01 -0.37 -16.79
C GLU A 148 -0.44 0.10 -16.85
N THR A 149 -1.41 -0.83 -16.90
CA THR A 149 -2.84 -0.53 -17.04
C THR A 149 -3.65 -1.34 -16.04
N VAL A 150 -4.56 -0.66 -15.33
CA VAL A 150 -5.60 -1.33 -14.52
C VAL A 150 -6.83 -1.51 -15.39
N SER A 151 -7.38 -2.72 -15.44
CA SER A 151 -8.57 -3.05 -16.24
C SER A 151 -9.69 -3.60 -15.37
N PHE A 152 -10.91 -3.13 -15.61
CA PHE A 152 -12.14 -3.63 -14.99
C PHE A 152 -13.04 -4.27 -16.04
N ARG A 153 -13.42 -5.52 -15.78
CA ARG A 153 -14.42 -6.26 -16.57
C ARG A 153 -15.64 -6.56 -15.72
N TRP A 154 -16.82 -6.18 -16.19
CA TRP A 154 -18.05 -6.26 -15.41
C TRP A 154 -18.71 -7.64 -15.44
N PHE A 155 -19.29 -8.03 -14.31
CA PHE A 155 -20.11 -9.24 -14.17
C PHE A 155 -21.59 -8.91 -14.31
N TRP A 156 -22.29 -9.74 -15.08
CA TRP A 156 -23.68 -9.47 -15.47
C TRP A 156 -24.66 -9.46 -14.32
N THR A 157 -24.38 -10.20 -13.24
CA THR A 157 -25.21 -10.30 -12.04
C THR A 157 -24.87 -9.29 -10.96
N GLY A 158 -23.77 -8.52 -11.11
CA GLY A 158 -23.24 -7.69 -10.03
C GLY A 158 -23.06 -6.22 -10.38
N ALA A 159 -22.75 -5.89 -11.64
CA ALA A 159 -22.53 -4.51 -12.05
C ALA A 159 -23.83 -3.74 -12.27
N SER A 160 -23.82 -2.47 -11.85
CA SER A 160 -24.90 -1.52 -12.10
C SER A 160 -25.11 -1.27 -13.60
N THR A 161 -26.27 -0.73 -13.95
CA THR A 161 -26.56 -0.34 -15.35
C THR A 161 -25.59 0.74 -15.84
N ALA A 162 -25.10 1.61 -14.95
CA ALA A 162 -24.10 2.63 -15.29
C ALA A 162 -22.78 1.99 -15.76
N LYS A 163 -22.25 1.03 -14.98
CA LYS A 163 -21.04 0.27 -15.34
C LYS A 163 -21.21 -0.55 -16.61
N TRP A 164 -22.36 -1.19 -16.78
CA TRP A 164 -22.68 -1.92 -18.02
C TRP A 164 -22.67 -1.03 -19.26
N LYS A 165 -23.24 0.18 -19.16
CA LYS A 165 -23.23 1.16 -20.26
C LYS A 165 -21.82 1.69 -20.55
N ALA A 166 -20.98 1.85 -19.53
CA ALA A 166 -19.60 2.28 -19.69
C ALA A 166 -18.72 1.23 -20.38
N GLY A 167 -19.07 -0.06 -20.27
CA GLY A 167 -18.28 -1.18 -20.82
C GLY A 167 -17.00 -1.45 -20.02
N ASP A 168 -16.19 -2.39 -20.49
CA ASP A 168 -14.90 -2.73 -19.84
C ASP A 168 -14.01 -1.48 -19.78
N GLN A 169 -13.53 -1.15 -18.59
CA GLN A 169 -12.74 0.06 -18.34
C GLN A 169 -11.24 -0.25 -18.31
N HIS A 170 -10.43 0.70 -18.78
CA HIS A 170 -8.97 0.58 -18.83
C HIS A 170 -8.35 1.91 -18.39
N PHE A 171 -7.45 1.86 -17.42
CA PHE A 171 -6.84 3.02 -16.79
C PHE A 171 -5.31 2.91 -16.82
N PRO A 172 -4.63 3.62 -17.73
CA PRO A 172 -3.18 3.73 -17.74
C PRO A 172 -2.68 4.34 -16.43
N VAL A 173 -1.65 3.79 -15.81
CA VAL A 173 -1.11 4.30 -14.53
C VAL A 173 -0.58 5.73 -14.62
N ALA A 174 -0.20 6.18 -15.82
CA ALA A 174 0.22 7.56 -16.07
C ALA A 174 -0.91 8.58 -15.87
N GLU A 175 -2.16 8.15 -16.07
CA GLU A 175 -3.37 8.96 -15.93
C GLU A 175 -3.96 8.90 -14.52
N LEU A 176 -3.43 8.04 -13.65
CA LEU A 176 -3.89 7.88 -12.28
C LEU A 176 -3.07 8.75 -11.31
N SER A 177 -3.76 9.39 -10.37
CA SER A 177 -3.18 10.10 -9.22
C SER A 177 -3.00 9.18 -8.01
N GLY A 178 -3.77 8.10 -7.94
CA GLY A 178 -3.67 7.10 -6.87
C GLY A 178 -4.86 6.14 -6.87
N VAL A 179 -5.11 5.54 -5.71
CA VAL A 179 -6.25 4.66 -5.47
C VAL A 179 -6.90 4.99 -4.12
N ASP A 180 -8.18 4.70 -4.02
CA ASP A 180 -8.87 4.58 -2.74
C ASP A 180 -9.28 3.13 -2.51
N TRP A 181 -8.59 2.47 -1.58
CA TRP A 181 -8.92 1.12 -1.17
C TRP A 181 -9.65 1.17 0.16
N ARG A 182 -10.83 0.57 0.19
CA ARG A 182 -11.65 0.42 1.39
C ARG A 182 -11.79 -1.06 1.71
N SER A 183 -11.38 -1.45 2.91
CA SER A 183 -11.32 -2.86 3.29
C SER A 183 -12.65 -3.59 3.05
N PRO A 184 -12.65 -4.80 2.45
CA PRO A 184 -13.86 -5.62 2.27
C PRO A 184 -14.50 -6.03 3.60
N GLU A 185 -13.80 -5.84 4.72
CA GLU A 185 -14.30 -6.12 6.07
C GLU A 185 -15.07 -4.93 6.67
N MET A 186 -15.14 -3.79 5.96
CA MET A 186 -15.92 -2.62 6.33
C MET A 186 -17.15 -2.46 5.42
N LEU A 187 -18.15 -1.72 5.90
CA LEU A 187 -19.29 -1.35 5.07
C LEU A 187 -18.84 -0.56 3.84
N GLY A 188 -19.32 -0.99 2.67
CA GLY A 188 -19.01 -0.38 1.38
C GLY A 188 -17.57 -0.59 0.91
N GLY A 189 -16.93 -1.72 1.25
CA GLY A 189 -15.59 -2.05 0.76
C GLY A 189 -15.50 -1.98 -0.77
N HIS A 190 -14.41 -1.41 -1.28
CA HIS A 190 -14.20 -1.19 -2.72
C HIS A 190 -12.73 -0.93 -3.05
N LEU A 191 -12.41 -0.97 -4.34
CA LEU A 191 -11.20 -0.37 -4.90
C LEU A 191 -11.62 0.63 -5.97
N ARG A 192 -11.37 1.91 -5.69
CA ARG A 192 -11.62 3.04 -6.59
C ARG A 192 -10.28 3.55 -7.13
N LEU A 193 -10.19 3.70 -8.45
CA LEU A 193 -9.07 4.35 -9.10
C LEU A 193 -9.33 5.85 -9.13
N LEU A 194 -8.27 6.64 -8.96
CA LEU A 194 -8.36 8.09 -8.94
C LEU A 194 -7.66 8.64 -10.19
N PRO A 195 -8.38 8.97 -11.28
CA PRO A 195 -7.79 9.68 -12.42
C PRO A 195 -7.24 11.04 -11.99
N ARG A 196 -6.24 11.55 -12.72
CA ARG A 196 -5.64 12.89 -12.47
C ARG A 196 -6.56 14.03 -12.88
N ASP A 197 -7.25 13.85 -14.01
CA ASP A 197 -8.02 14.90 -14.68
C ASP A 197 -9.52 14.78 -14.41
N ALA A 198 -9.93 13.92 -13.48
CA ALA A 198 -11.28 13.98 -12.94
C ALA A 198 -11.31 15.18 -12.00
N ASP A 199 -12.09 16.22 -12.32
CA ASP A 199 -12.29 17.46 -11.54
C ASP A 199 -12.96 17.23 -10.15
N GLY A 200 -12.58 16.16 -9.44
CA GLY A 200 -13.24 15.68 -8.24
C GLY A 200 -14.61 15.04 -8.50
N HIS A 201 -15.07 14.98 -9.75
CA HIS A 201 -16.34 14.38 -10.14
C HIS A 201 -16.25 12.85 -10.16
N HIS A 202 -16.28 12.25 -8.97
CA HIS A 202 -16.62 10.84 -8.81
C HIS A 202 -18.10 10.71 -8.55
N ALA A 203 -18.72 9.62 -9.02
CA ALA A 203 -20.08 9.31 -8.57
C ALA A 203 -20.06 9.14 -7.04
N ASP A 204 -20.99 9.80 -6.35
CA ASP A 204 -21.12 9.74 -4.89
C ASP A 204 -21.30 8.29 -4.41
N ASN A 205 -21.94 7.46 -5.24
CA ASN A 205 -22.12 6.03 -5.03
C ASN A 205 -21.02 5.21 -5.75
N PRO A 206 -20.17 4.46 -5.01
CA PRO A 206 -19.19 3.54 -5.59
C PRO A 206 -19.78 2.49 -6.55
N ASP A 207 -21.05 2.13 -6.40
CA ASP A 207 -21.70 1.13 -7.25
C ASP A 207 -21.98 1.63 -8.67
N ASP A 208 -22.15 2.94 -8.83
CA ASP A 208 -22.45 3.59 -10.11
C ASP A 208 -21.19 4.12 -10.82
N ASP A 209 -20.04 4.11 -10.14
CA ASP A 209 -18.77 4.65 -10.64
C ASP A 209 -18.00 3.63 -11.50
N PRO A 210 -17.78 3.87 -12.81
CA PRO A 210 -16.99 2.98 -13.67
C PRO A 210 -15.52 2.87 -13.24
N ALA A 211 -14.98 3.83 -12.48
CA ALA A 211 -13.62 3.76 -11.93
C ALA A 211 -13.55 3.00 -10.60
N THR A 212 -14.61 2.30 -10.19
CA THR A 212 -14.67 1.57 -8.92
C THR A 212 -15.19 0.15 -9.09
N VAL A 213 -14.50 -0.82 -8.47
CA VAL A 213 -15.03 -2.18 -8.23
C VAL A 213 -15.49 -2.29 -6.78
N VAL A 214 -16.68 -2.83 -6.55
CA VAL A 214 -17.23 -3.00 -5.19
C VAL A 214 -16.96 -4.40 -4.65
N PHE A 215 -16.68 -4.47 -3.35
CA PHE A 215 -16.46 -5.72 -2.66
C PHE A 215 -17.77 -6.26 -2.09
N GLY A 216 -17.81 -7.57 -1.88
CA GLY A 216 -18.98 -8.26 -1.34
C GLY A 216 -18.55 -9.49 -0.56
N LEU A 217 -19.51 -10.21 0.02
CA LEU A 217 -19.21 -11.41 0.81
C LEU A 217 -18.44 -12.43 -0.04
N GLY A 218 -17.17 -12.67 0.31
CA GLY A 218 -16.28 -13.59 -0.40
C GLY A 218 -15.55 -13.00 -1.62
N TYR A 219 -15.73 -11.70 -1.92
CA TYR A 219 -15.11 -11.01 -3.05
C TYR A 219 -14.24 -9.84 -2.59
N GLY A 220 -13.23 -9.48 -3.39
CA GLY A 220 -12.34 -8.37 -3.08
C GLY A 220 -11.49 -8.59 -1.82
N LEU A 221 -11.18 -9.85 -1.50
CA LEU A 221 -10.55 -10.25 -0.26
C LEU A 221 -9.24 -9.48 -0.01
N VAL A 222 -8.95 -9.13 1.25
CA VAL A 222 -7.79 -8.30 1.62
C VAL A 222 -6.48 -8.81 1.02
N HIS A 223 -6.28 -10.13 1.00
CA HIS A 223 -5.07 -10.78 0.51
C HIS A 223 -4.93 -10.82 -1.02
N GLU A 224 -5.92 -10.32 -1.76
CA GLU A 224 -5.91 -10.21 -3.22
C GLU A 224 -6.02 -8.73 -3.65
N SER A 225 -6.96 -7.99 -3.05
CA SER A 225 -7.26 -6.61 -3.45
C SER A 225 -6.22 -5.59 -2.96
N LEU A 226 -5.70 -5.75 -1.73
CA LEU A 226 -4.72 -4.81 -1.18
C LEU A 226 -3.34 -4.92 -1.87
N PRO A 227 -2.77 -6.13 -2.13
CA PRO A 227 -1.56 -6.24 -2.92
C PRO A 227 -1.67 -5.59 -4.31
N LEU A 228 -2.81 -5.75 -4.99
CA LEU A 228 -3.05 -5.09 -6.27
C LEU A 228 -3.10 -3.57 -6.12
N ALA A 229 -3.85 -3.05 -5.14
CA ALA A 229 -3.92 -1.62 -4.86
C ALA A 229 -2.52 -1.03 -4.57
N ALA A 230 -1.72 -1.72 -3.79
CA ALA A 230 -0.34 -1.34 -3.47
C ALA A 230 0.57 -1.33 -4.70
N ALA A 231 0.43 -2.32 -5.60
CA ALA A 231 1.16 -2.37 -6.87
C ALA A 231 0.81 -1.18 -7.78
N VAL A 232 -0.47 -0.78 -7.81
CA VAL A 232 -0.92 0.42 -8.55
C VAL A 232 -0.35 1.69 -7.93
N VAL A 233 -0.40 1.86 -6.60
CA VAL A 233 0.21 3.02 -5.89
C VAL A 233 1.69 3.15 -6.22
N ALA A 234 2.45 2.04 -6.17
CA ALA A 234 3.86 2.04 -6.53
C ALA A 234 4.10 2.41 -8.00
N ALA A 235 3.27 1.91 -8.92
CA ALA A 235 3.37 2.21 -10.34
C ALA A 235 3.05 3.68 -10.65
N VAL A 236 2.04 4.26 -10.01
CA VAL A 236 1.66 5.66 -10.13
C VAL A 236 2.80 6.58 -9.71
N GLN A 237 3.46 6.31 -8.58
CA GLN A 237 4.60 7.11 -8.11
C GLN A 237 5.78 7.03 -9.10
N ARG A 238 6.06 5.84 -9.65
CA ARG A 238 7.11 5.67 -10.68
C ARG A 238 6.77 6.46 -11.95
N ALA A 239 5.55 6.34 -12.46
CA ALA A 239 5.12 7.07 -13.65
C ALA A 239 5.19 8.60 -13.48
N ALA A 240 4.81 9.11 -12.30
CA ALA A 240 4.90 10.54 -11.99
C ALA A 240 6.34 11.07 -12.00
N ARG A 241 7.33 10.24 -11.69
CA ARG A 241 8.77 10.60 -11.68
C ARG A 241 9.39 10.60 -13.07
N THR A 242 8.89 9.77 -13.98
CA THR A 242 9.40 9.67 -15.36
C THR A 242 8.84 10.76 -16.27
N ARG A 243 7.75 11.44 -15.86
CA ARG A 243 7.17 12.53 -16.63
C ARG A 243 8.12 13.75 -16.57
N PRO A 244 8.65 14.25 -17.70
CA PRO A 244 9.46 15.46 -17.70
C PRO A 244 8.64 16.62 -17.14
N ALA A 245 9.28 17.47 -16.33
CA ALA A 245 8.71 18.67 -15.75
C ALA A 245 8.44 19.75 -16.82
N LEU A 246 7.51 19.49 -17.74
CA LEU A 246 7.06 20.43 -18.75
C LEU A 246 5.68 20.96 -18.33
N ASP A 247 5.61 21.71 -17.21
CA ASP A 247 4.46 22.60 -16.97
C ASP A 247 4.60 23.60 -15.80
N ARG A 248 5.82 24.03 -15.44
CA ARG A 248 6.00 25.02 -14.36
C ARG A 248 6.39 26.44 -14.76
N ASP A 249 6.80 26.68 -16.00
CA ASP A 249 7.29 28.01 -16.45
C ASP A 249 6.63 28.54 -17.73
N GLY A 250 5.29 28.44 -17.84
CA GLY A 250 4.56 28.82 -19.07
C GLY A 250 3.66 30.06 -19.00
N TYR A 251 3.30 30.55 -17.82
CA TYR A 251 2.27 31.60 -17.70
C TYR A 251 2.66 32.72 -16.73
N SER A 252 3.77 33.42 -17.02
CA SER A 252 4.03 34.76 -16.47
C SER A 252 5.08 35.50 -17.30
N ARG A 253 4.75 35.82 -18.56
CA ARG A 253 5.23 37.04 -19.24
C ARG A 253 4.53 37.22 -20.58
N ALA A 254 3.36 37.83 -20.54
CA ALA A 254 2.82 38.61 -21.65
C ALA A 254 1.82 39.65 -21.10
N ALA A 255 2.28 40.40 -20.09
CA ALA A 255 1.78 41.74 -19.84
C ALA A 255 2.97 42.67 -20.10
N ASP A 256 2.69 43.80 -20.74
CA ASP A 256 3.59 44.89 -21.12
C ASP A 256 4.47 44.66 -22.34
N VAL A 257 3.92 44.96 -23.53
CA VAL A 257 4.41 46.10 -24.34
C VAL A 257 3.20 46.69 -25.08
N ASP A 258 2.61 47.71 -24.47
CA ASP A 258 1.95 48.77 -25.22
C ASP A 258 3.03 49.82 -25.55
N ASP A 259 2.86 50.48 -26.70
CA ASP A 259 3.48 51.73 -27.15
C ASP A 259 4.47 51.63 -28.32
N MET A 260 3.95 51.95 -29.52
CA MET A 260 4.51 52.92 -30.46
C MET A 260 3.75 52.84 -31.79
N SER A 261 2.72 53.66 -31.95
CA SER A 261 2.23 54.13 -33.26
C SER A 261 1.21 55.27 -33.08
N GLY A 262 1.54 56.45 -33.60
CA GLY A 262 0.56 57.45 -34.04
C GLY A 262 0.52 58.74 -33.26
#